data_AF-A0A1H4G8G0-F1
#
_entry.id   AF-A0A1H4G8G0-F1
#
_cell.length_a   1.000
_cell.length_b   1.000
_cell.length_c   1.000
_cell.angle_alpha   90.00
_cell.angle_beta   90.00
_cell.angle_gamma   90.00
#
_symmetry.space_group_name_H-M   'P 1'
#
loop_
_entity.id
_entity.type
_entity.pdbx_description
1 polymer ?
#
loop_
_entity_poly.entity_id
_entity_poly.type
_entity_poly.pdbx_seq_one_letter_code
_entity_poly.pdbx_strand_id
1 'polypeptide(L)'
;MIGGLFGRRRASPNAASVKAWVEARFALGPDDVVSIAELACRDDGCPDLETVVTVMHGGGGAAKWRIEKPLAAVTQADIAALGDEDD
;
A
#
# COMPACT_ATOMS: atom_id res chain seq x y z
N MET A 1 26.82 -3.25 -13.19
CA MET A 1 26.38 -2.28 -12.17
C MET A 1 25.47 -1.27 -12.85
N ILE A 2 24.16 -1.51 -12.81
CA ILE A 2 23.09 -0.68 -13.37
C ILE A 2 22.23 -0.40 -12.13
N GLY A 3 22.18 0.80 -11.55
CA GLY A 3 21.86 2.06 -12.20
C GLY A 3 20.37 2.30 -11.98
N GLY A 4 19.99 2.82 -10.81
CA GLY A 4 18.59 2.98 -10.42
C GLY A 4 18.44 3.82 -9.16
N LEU A 5 18.52 5.13 -9.35
CA LEU A 5 18.23 6.17 -8.37
C LEU A 5 16.75 6.13 -7.99
N PHE A 6 16.36 5.24 -7.06
CA PHE A 6 15.06 5.35 -6.41
C PHE A 6 15.13 6.51 -5.42
N GLY A 7 14.77 7.70 -5.92
CA GLY A 7 14.61 8.91 -5.13
C GLY A 7 13.85 8.57 -3.86
N ARG A 8 14.53 8.71 -2.72
CA ARG A 8 13.94 8.54 -1.39
C ARG A 8 12.93 9.65 -1.19
N ARG A 9 11.76 9.54 -1.83
CA ARG A 9 10.54 10.19 -1.35
C ARG A 9 10.41 9.75 0.09
N ARG A 10 10.31 10.73 0.99
CA ARG A 10 10.24 10.54 2.43
C ARG A 10 9.01 9.69 2.72
N ALA A 11 9.19 8.38 2.68
CA ALA A 11 8.19 7.42 3.07
C ALA A 11 7.85 7.78 4.51
N SER A 12 6.58 8.10 4.78
CA SER A 12 6.09 8.22 6.15
C SER A 12 6.58 6.99 6.91
N PRO A 13 7.03 7.11 8.18
CA PRO A 13 7.62 5.97 8.90
C PRO A 13 6.71 4.73 8.89
N ASN A 14 5.39 4.91 8.81
CA ASN A 14 4.45 3.81 8.68
C ASN A 14 4.34 3.20 7.27
N ALA A 15 4.66 3.96 6.21
CA ALA A 15 4.63 3.48 4.82
C ALA A 15 5.60 2.31 4.59
N ALA A 16 6.79 2.37 5.19
CA ALA A 16 7.78 1.30 5.10
C ALA A 16 7.29 0.01 5.79
N SER A 17 6.68 0.15 6.97
CA SER A 17 6.07 -0.97 7.71
C SER A 17 4.93 -1.60 6.92
N VAL A 18 4.02 -0.78 6.40
CA VAL A 18 2.90 -1.24 5.55
C VAL A 18 3.41 -1.97 4.32
N LYS A 19 4.42 -1.43 3.64
CA LYS A 19 5.04 -2.08 2.48
C LYS A 19 5.58 -3.47 2.84
N ALA A 20 6.32 -3.57 3.94
CA ALA A 20 6.87 -4.84 4.40
C ALA A 20 5.77 -5.87 4.76
N TRP A 21 4.66 -5.43 5.36
CA TRP A 21 3.53 -6.31 5.65
C TRP A 21 2.85 -6.81 4.39
N VAL A 22 2.66 -5.94 3.38
CA VAL A 22 2.08 -6.31 2.08
C VAL A 22 2.99 -7.29 1.34
N GLU A 23 4.30 -7.00 1.27
CA GLU A 23 5.29 -7.89 0.66
C GLU A 23 5.32 -9.27 1.33
N ALA A 24 5.27 -9.32 2.66
CA ALA A 24 5.22 -10.57 3.41
C ALA A 24 3.90 -11.33 3.22
N ARG A 25 2.77 -10.63 3.15
CA ARG A 25 1.42 -11.23 3.06
C ARG A 25 1.12 -11.81 1.68
N PHE A 26 1.57 -11.15 0.62
CA PHE A 26 1.33 -11.57 -0.77
C PHE A 26 2.52 -12.28 -1.41
N ALA A 27 3.58 -12.55 -0.63
CA ALA A 27 4.80 -13.21 -1.08
C ALA A 27 5.37 -12.57 -2.37
N LEU A 28 5.45 -11.24 -2.36
CA LEU A 28 5.84 -10.46 -3.54
C LEU A 28 7.30 -10.69 -3.90
N GLY A 29 7.55 -10.91 -5.19
CA GLY A 29 8.86 -11.08 -5.78
C GLY A 29 9.55 -9.75 -6.11
N PRO A 30 10.80 -9.79 -6.57
CA PRO A 30 11.58 -8.60 -6.90
C PRO A 30 11.05 -7.81 -8.11
N ASP A 31 10.25 -8.45 -8.97
CA ASP A 31 9.58 -7.83 -10.11
C ASP A 31 8.22 -7.20 -9.75
N ASP A 32 7.73 -7.45 -8.53
CA ASP A 32 6.47 -6.90 -8.06
C ASP A 32 6.69 -5.50 -7.46
N VAL A 33 5.83 -4.56 -7.84
CA VAL A 33 5.92 -3.16 -7.40
C VAL A 33 4.78 -2.86 -6.44
N VAL A 34 5.12 -2.53 -5.19
CA VAL A 34 4.16 -2.05 -4.19
C VAL A 34 4.15 -0.52 -4.17
N SER A 35 2.98 0.06 -4.39
CA SER A 35 2.72 1.49 -4.30
C SER A 35 1.72 1.76 -3.18
N ILE A 36 2.05 2.68 -2.27
CA ILE A 36 1.18 3.08 -1.16
C ILE A 36 0.94 4.58 -1.29
N ALA A 37 -0.32 4.98 -1.38
CA ALA A 37 -0.75 6.36 -1.49
C ALA A 37 -1.75 6.68 -0.38
N GLU A 38 -1.53 7.80 0.31
CA GLU A 38 -2.51 8.38 1.21
C GLU A 38 -3.29 9.46 0.45
N LEU A 39 -4.61 9.39 0.48
CA LEU A 39 -5.52 10.31 -0.22
C LEU A 39 -6.42 10.98 0.80
N ALA A 40 -6.73 12.25 0.59
CA ALA A 40 -7.68 12.94 1.46
C ALA A 40 -9.11 12.53 1.09
N CYS A 41 -9.86 12.01 2.07
CA CYS A 41 -11.28 11.73 1.91
C CYS A 41 -12.03 13.06 1.99
N ARG A 42 -12.78 13.40 0.92
CA ARG A 42 -13.43 14.71 0.79
C ARG A 42 -14.89 14.72 1.23
N ASP A 43 -15.28 13.71 2.02
CA ASP A 43 -16.67 13.45 2.42
C ASP A 43 -16.95 13.91 3.86
N ASP A 44 -18.19 14.35 4.11
CA ASP A 44 -18.62 15.00 5.35
C ASP A 44 -18.82 13.94 6.44
N GLY A 45 -17.76 13.67 7.23
CA GLY A 45 -17.79 12.74 8.36
C GLY A 45 -16.71 11.65 8.37
N CYS A 46 -15.83 11.61 7.36
CA CYS A 46 -14.73 10.65 7.30
C CYS A 46 -13.49 11.14 8.09
N PRO A 47 -12.64 10.26 8.65
CA PRO A 47 -11.27 10.65 8.93
C PRO A 47 -10.67 11.17 7.64
N ASP A 48 -10.08 12.37 7.66
CA ASP A 48 -9.65 13.18 6.51
C ASP A 48 -8.80 12.42 5.46
N LEU A 49 -8.33 11.20 5.74
CA LEU A 49 -7.35 10.45 4.96
C LEU A 49 -7.72 8.96 4.81
N GLU A 50 -7.58 8.43 3.60
CA GLU A 50 -7.65 7.01 3.25
C GLU A 50 -6.30 6.51 2.70
N THR A 51 -6.00 5.23 2.86
CA THR A 51 -4.78 4.61 2.36
C THR A 51 -5.11 3.65 1.23
N VAL A 52 -4.55 3.90 0.05
CA VAL A 52 -4.64 3.02 -1.11
C VAL A 52 -3.32 2.28 -1.29
N VAL A 53 -3.41 0.95 -1.27
CA VAL A 53 -2.29 0.04 -1.55
C VAL A 53 -2.51 -0.56 -2.92
N THR A 54 -1.52 -0.43 -3.81
CA THR A 54 -1.54 -1.04 -5.15
C THR A 54 -0.33 -1.92 -5.30
N VAL A 55 -0.53 -3.17 -5.69
CA VAL A 55 0.52 -4.12 -6.03
C VAL A 55 0.43 -4.38 -7.52
N MET A 56 1.49 -4.09 -8.25
CA MET A 56 1.62 -4.41 -9.67
C MET A 56 2.54 -5.60 -9.79
N HIS A 57 2.01 -6.71 -10.29
CA HIS A 57 2.78 -7.91 -10.53
C HIS A 57 3.57 -7.83 -11.83
N GLY A 58 4.82 -8.31 -11.82
CA GLY A 58 5.66 -8.34 -13.02
C GLY A 58 5.03 -9.12 -14.19
N GLY A 59 4.12 -10.06 -13.90
CA GLY A 59 3.37 -10.85 -14.89
C GLY A 59 2.15 -10.15 -15.51
N GLY A 60 1.88 -8.88 -15.18
CA GLY A 60 0.78 -8.09 -15.78
C GLY A 60 -0.51 -8.03 -14.96
N GLY A 61 -0.55 -8.63 -13.76
CA GLY A 61 -1.63 -8.45 -12.81
C GLY A 61 -1.46 -7.17 -11.99
N ALA A 62 -2.55 -6.52 -11.59
CA ALA A 62 -2.49 -5.44 -10.60
C ALA A 62 -3.64 -5.61 -9.61
N ALA A 63 -3.31 -5.59 -8.33
CA ALA A 63 -4.28 -5.66 -7.25
C ALA A 63 -4.27 -4.33 -6.48
N LYS A 64 -5.45 -3.81 -6.17
CA LYS A 64 -5.61 -2.52 -5.49
C LYS A 64 -6.56 -2.70 -4.33
N TRP A 65 -6.12 -2.25 -3.15
CA TRP A 65 -6.91 -2.24 -1.94
C TRP A 65 -7.03 -0.83 -1.39
N ARG A 66 -8.23 -0.47 -0.91
CA ARG A 66 -8.49 0.80 -0.25
C ARG A 66 -8.80 0.54 1.22
N ILE A 67 -8.14 1.28 2.09
CA ILE A 67 -8.35 1.25 3.53
C ILE A 67 -8.83 2.63 3.93
N GLU A 68 -10.00 2.73 4.54
CA GLU A 68 -10.65 3.98 4.96
C GLU A 68 -10.01 4.55 6.24
N LYS A 69 -8.68 4.56 6.27
CA LYS A 69 -7.85 4.97 7.40
C LYS A 69 -6.61 5.73 6.90
N PRO A 70 -6.11 6.72 7.65
CA PRO A 70 -4.83 7.36 7.35
C PRO A 70 -3.69 6.34 7.40
N LEU A 71 -2.62 6.58 6.65
CA LEU A 71 -1.47 5.67 6.59
C LEU A 71 -0.85 5.49 7.97
N ALA A 72 -0.92 6.51 8.83
CA ALA A 72 -0.45 6.46 10.21
C ALA A 72 -1.28 5.53 11.12
N ALA A 73 -2.55 5.28 10.81
CA ALA A 73 -3.44 4.40 11.58
C ALA A 73 -3.55 2.99 11.00
N VAL A 74 -3.01 2.75 9.79
CA VAL A 74 -2.95 1.40 9.22
C VAL A 74 -2.05 0.51 10.07
N THR A 75 -2.59 -0.65 10.45
CA THR A 75 -1.88 -1.66 11.22
C THR A 75 -1.65 -2.93 10.40
N GLN A 76 -0.78 -3.82 10.90
CA GLN A 76 -0.56 -5.12 10.28
C GLN A 76 -1.86 -5.94 10.17
N ALA A 77 -2.78 -5.79 11.13
CA ALA A 77 -4.06 -6.50 11.10
C ALA A 77 -4.93 -6.04 9.92
N ASP A 78 -4.94 -4.74 9.62
CA ASP A 78 -5.63 -4.21 8.44
C ASP A 78 -5.06 -4.79 7.14
N ILE A 79 -3.72 -4.91 7.05
CA ILE A 79 -3.05 -5.53 5.90
C ILE A 79 -3.34 -7.03 5.81
N ALA A 80 -3.40 -7.73 6.95
CA ALA A 80 -3.75 -9.14 6.98
C ALA A 80 -5.20 -9.39 6.57
N ALA A 81 -6.09 -8.43 6.87
CA ALA A 81 -7.50 -8.42 6.50
C ALA A 81 -7.75 -7.98 5.05
N LEU A 82 -6.71 -7.57 4.29
CA LEU A 82 -6.83 -7.35 2.85
C LEU A 82 -7.11 -8.70 2.16
N GLY A 83 -8.40 -8.97 1.96
CA GLY A 83 -8.93 -10.09 1.21
C GLY A 83 -9.38 -9.65 -0.18
N ASP A 84 -9.60 -10.64 -1.04
CA ASP A 84 -10.28 -10.54 -2.33
C ASP A 84 -11.78 -10.30 -2.07
N GLU A 85 -12.12 -9.19 -1.41
CA GLU A 85 -13.53 -8.79 -1.27
C GLU A 85 -13.93 -8.10 -2.59
N ASP A 86 -14.18 -8.94 -3.60
CA ASP A 86 -15.08 -8.66 -4.72
C ASP A 86 -16.48 -8.36 -4.14
N ASP A 87 -16.86 -7.09 -4.07
CA ASP A 87 -18.27 -6.67 -4.05
C ASP A 87 -18.57 -5.79 -5.27
#